data_AF-A0A838J6X1-F1
#
_entry.id   AF-A0A838J6X1-F1
#
_cell.length_a   1.000
_cell.length_b   1.000
_cell.length_c   1.000
_cell.angle_alpha   90.00
_cell.angle_beta   90.00
_cell.angle_gamma   90.00
#
_symmetry.space_group_name_H-M   'P 1'
#
loop_
_entity.id
_entity.type
_entity.pdbx_description
1 polymer ?
#
loop_
_entity_poly.entity_id
_entity_poly.type
_entity_poly.pdbx_seq_one_letter_code
_entity_poly.pdbx_strand_id
1 'polypeptide(L)'
;MKPYNTLTLLDVLCIALTLCVTLSLLRNSNCYRAASSSTRWLSITGVFCLAEYYLAWAHWYQTSETIPSILIVTLSVALISGKFVQNRILAGALLVLLGFIQGFIRADVAVILHAGFFLAVLFSPKAPIPLGRIRQLAVSLFTALVAGCVQLYLMRIRFPNAKYGPEGVVQFAVNLHPGMWLTMLLALSPYWLLISLIATRRYQPNTSTRMLLTASVLYLAVWTVVGLLDEVRIFLPFAFALIPATVMALIGRIPESNRSYRSRAV
;
A
#
# COMPACT_ATOMS: atom_id res chain seq x y z
N MET A 1 32.52 -0.31 -3.68
CA MET A 1 31.62 0.75 -3.15
C MET A 1 31.51 0.58 -1.64
N LYS A 2 31.53 1.66 -0.86
CA LYS A 2 31.24 1.57 0.59
C LYS A 2 29.80 1.08 0.79
N PRO A 3 29.50 0.24 1.80
CA PRO A 3 28.18 -0.36 1.99
C PRO A 3 27.04 0.67 2.04
N TYR A 4 27.30 1.87 2.57
CA TYR A 4 26.37 3.00 2.59
C TYR A 4 25.91 3.45 1.20
N ASN A 5 26.81 3.51 0.21
CA ASN A 5 26.47 3.97 -1.14
C ASN A 5 25.55 2.97 -1.86
N THR A 6 25.67 1.68 -1.54
CA THR A 6 24.84 0.62 -2.15
C THR A 6 23.42 0.63 -1.61
N LEU A 7 23.22 0.88 -0.30
CA LEU A 7 21.89 0.98 0.29
C LEU A 7 21.13 2.22 -0.20
N THR A 8 21.81 3.37 -0.27
CA THR A 8 21.20 4.58 -0.82
C THR A 8 20.79 4.42 -2.28
N LEU A 9 21.63 3.75 -3.09
CA LEU A 9 21.28 3.46 -4.49
C LEU A 9 20.04 2.56 -4.57
N LEU A 10 19.94 1.55 -3.70
CA LEU A 10 18.79 0.67 -3.65
C LEU A 10 17.51 1.45 -3.29
N ASP A 11 17.57 2.33 -2.28
CA ASP A 11 16.44 3.17 -1.88
C ASP A 11 15.97 4.08 -3.02
N VAL A 12 16.91 4.74 -3.71
CA VAL A 12 16.59 5.60 -4.86
C VAL A 12 15.92 4.78 -5.98
N LEU A 13 16.43 3.59 -6.28
CA LEU A 13 15.82 2.69 -7.26
C LEU A 13 14.42 2.26 -6.83
N CYS A 14 14.24 1.89 -5.56
CA CYS A 14 12.94 1.50 -5.03
C CYS A 14 11.93 2.64 -5.08
N ILE A 15 12.32 3.87 -4.74
CA ILE A 15 11.48 5.07 -4.86
C ILE A 15 11.10 5.31 -6.32
N ALA A 16 12.09 5.32 -7.22
CA ALA A 16 11.85 5.57 -8.64
C ALA A 16 10.89 4.53 -9.25
N LEU A 17 11.11 3.24 -8.98
CA LEU A 17 10.24 2.17 -9.43
C LEU A 17 8.84 2.27 -8.82
N THR A 18 8.75 2.60 -7.53
CA THR A 18 7.45 2.81 -6.85
C THR A 18 6.67 3.92 -7.52
N LEU A 19 7.29 5.07 -7.77
CA LEU A 19 6.66 6.21 -8.44
C LEU A 19 6.22 5.84 -9.86
N CYS A 20 7.05 5.14 -10.63
CA CYS A 20 6.69 4.65 -11.96
C CYS A 20 5.45 3.74 -11.94
N VAL A 21 5.39 2.79 -11.01
CA VAL A 21 4.25 1.87 -10.86
C VAL A 21 3.00 2.62 -10.39
N THR A 22 3.15 3.52 -9.42
CA THR A 22 2.07 4.36 -8.86
C THR A 22 1.45 5.25 -9.93
N LEU A 23 2.27 5.93 -10.73
CA LEU A 23 1.82 6.76 -11.85
C LEU A 23 1.16 5.91 -12.95
N SER A 24 1.69 4.72 -13.22
CA SER A 24 1.10 3.79 -14.17
C SER A 24 -0.27 3.27 -13.69
N LEU A 25 -0.43 2.99 -12.40
CA LEU A 25 -1.72 2.64 -11.80
C LEU A 25 -2.73 3.78 -11.92
N LEU A 26 -2.31 5.02 -11.65
CA LEU A 26 -3.13 6.21 -11.82
C LEU A 26 -3.58 6.37 -13.28
N ARG A 27 -2.63 6.33 -14.23
CA ARG A 27 -2.87 6.54 -15.67
C ARG A 27 -3.78 5.47 -16.28
N ASN A 28 -3.72 4.24 -15.77
CA ASN A 28 -4.56 3.13 -16.20
C ASN A 28 -5.97 3.13 -15.56
N SER A 29 -6.26 4.07 -14.67
CA SER A 29 -7.60 4.23 -14.10
C SER A 29 -8.57 4.88 -15.09
N ASN A 30 -9.83 4.43 -15.09
CA ASN A 30 -10.84 4.96 -16.00
C ASN A 30 -11.09 6.45 -15.78
N CYS A 31 -11.13 6.91 -14.53
CA CYS A 31 -11.41 8.33 -14.26
C CYS A 31 -10.23 9.23 -14.65
N TYR A 32 -8.97 8.78 -14.57
CA TYR A 32 -7.86 9.55 -15.13
C TYR A 32 -7.94 9.67 -16.66
N ARG A 33 -8.32 8.57 -17.34
CA ARG A 33 -8.50 8.57 -18.80
C ARG A 33 -9.70 9.43 -19.24
N ALA A 34 -10.75 9.54 -18.43
CA ALA A 34 -11.89 10.41 -18.72
C ALA A 34 -11.64 11.89 -18.35
N ALA A 35 -10.70 12.18 -17.45
CA ALA A 35 -10.44 13.52 -16.96
C ALA A 35 -9.86 14.48 -18.01
N SER A 36 -10.12 15.78 -17.84
CA SER A 36 -9.53 16.86 -18.63
C SER A 36 -8.01 16.94 -18.46
N SER A 37 -7.32 17.57 -19.41
CA SER A 37 -5.86 17.73 -19.38
C SER A 37 -5.36 18.39 -18.09
N SER A 38 -6.01 19.46 -17.63
CA SER A 38 -5.64 20.14 -16.37
C SER A 38 -5.80 19.23 -15.16
N THR A 39 -6.88 18.45 -15.13
CA THR A 39 -7.16 17.50 -14.05
C THR A 39 -6.14 16.36 -14.00
N ARG A 40 -5.70 15.87 -15.17
CA ARG A 40 -4.64 14.86 -15.28
C ARG A 40 -3.30 15.38 -14.73
N TRP A 41 -2.92 16.61 -15.09
CA TRP A 41 -1.72 17.24 -14.54
C TRP A 41 -1.81 17.42 -13.03
N LEU A 42 -2.94 17.92 -12.53
CA LEU A 42 -3.19 18.05 -11.10
C LEU A 42 -3.11 16.69 -10.38
N SER A 43 -3.58 15.61 -11.01
CA SER A 43 -3.45 14.25 -10.49
C SER A 43 -1.98 13.83 -10.35
N ILE A 44 -1.17 14.06 -11.38
CA ILE A 44 0.25 13.73 -11.36
C ILE A 44 0.96 14.54 -10.27
N THR A 45 0.73 15.85 -10.20
CA THR A 45 1.29 16.71 -9.15
C THR A 45 0.87 16.23 -7.77
N GLY A 46 -0.40 15.86 -7.59
CA GLY A 46 -0.90 15.28 -6.34
C GLY A 46 -0.17 14.00 -5.92
N VAL A 47 0.18 13.12 -6.87
CA VAL A 47 1.00 11.94 -6.57
C VAL A 47 2.37 12.34 -6.04
N PHE A 48 3.05 13.27 -6.70
CA PHE A 48 4.37 13.74 -6.25
C PHE A 48 4.31 14.43 -4.89
N CYS A 49 3.33 15.32 -4.66
CA CYS A 49 3.18 15.99 -3.36
C CYS A 49 2.92 14.99 -2.22
N LEU A 50 2.07 13.97 -2.45
CA LEU A 50 1.82 12.94 -1.44
C LEU A 50 3.03 12.01 -1.24
N ALA A 51 3.76 11.70 -2.31
CA ALA A 51 4.99 10.92 -2.21
C ALA A 51 6.04 11.65 -1.36
N GLU A 52 6.31 12.93 -1.66
CA GLU A 52 7.22 13.78 -0.88
C GLU A 52 6.77 13.87 0.58
N TYR A 53 5.48 14.07 0.81
CA TYR A 53 4.90 14.10 2.15
C TYR A 53 5.23 12.84 2.96
N TYR A 54 5.00 11.65 2.39
CA TYR A 54 5.31 10.39 3.08
C TYR A 54 6.81 10.10 3.15
N LEU A 55 7.61 10.51 2.17
CA LEU A 55 9.07 10.37 2.20
C LEU A 55 9.70 11.24 3.28
N ALA A 56 9.17 12.43 3.54
CA ALA A 56 9.61 13.27 4.65
C ALA A 56 9.43 12.54 6.00
N TRP A 57 8.28 11.87 6.18
CA TRP A 57 8.06 11.01 7.35
C TRP A 57 8.99 9.79 7.37
N ALA A 58 9.23 9.14 6.23
CA ALA A 58 10.15 8.00 6.14
C ALA A 58 11.59 8.40 6.54
N HIS A 59 12.04 9.56 6.08
CA HIS A 59 13.39 10.08 6.34
C HIS A 59 13.63 10.33 7.83
N TRP A 60 12.62 10.78 8.56
CA TRP A 60 12.71 11.03 10.00
C TRP A 60 13.15 9.79 10.80
N TYR A 61 12.76 8.58 10.38
CA TYR A 61 13.05 7.34 11.10
C TYR A 61 14.24 6.52 10.55
N GLN A 62 14.83 6.90 9.41
CA GLN A 62 16.10 6.37 8.86
C GLN A 62 16.27 4.83 8.81
N THR A 63 15.25 4.09 8.39
CA THR A 63 15.32 2.62 8.32
C THR A 63 15.32 2.09 6.89
N SER A 64 16.24 1.19 6.55
CA SER A 64 16.48 0.70 5.18
C SER A 64 15.45 -0.33 4.69
N GLU A 65 14.62 -0.91 5.56
CA GLU A 65 13.61 -1.90 5.18
C GLU A 65 12.27 -1.31 4.69
N THR A 66 12.01 -0.03 5.02
CA THR A 66 10.72 0.60 4.73
C THR A 66 10.54 0.89 3.23
N ILE A 67 11.57 1.41 2.57
CA ILE A 67 11.50 1.79 1.15
C ILE A 67 11.34 0.57 0.23
N PRO A 68 12.08 -0.55 0.40
CA PRO A 68 11.80 -1.79 -0.33
C PRO A 68 10.40 -2.33 -0.10
N SER A 69 9.89 -2.24 1.13
CA SER A 69 8.53 -2.68 1.47
C SER A 69 7.46 -1.88 0.73
N ILE A 70 7.64 -0.55 0.60
CA ILE A 70 6.75 0.30 -0.21
C ILE A 70 6.68 -0.19 -1.66
N LEU A 71 7.83 -0.49 -2.27
CA LEU A 71 7.89 -1.01 -3.64
C LEU A 71 7.14 -2.34 -3.73
N ILE A 72 7.39 -3.27 -2.82
CA ILE A 72 6.79 -4.61 -2.86
C ILE A 72 5.26 -4.56 -2.69
N VAL A 73 4.75 -3.74 -1.78
CA VAL A 73 3.29 -3.54 -1.62
C VAL A 73 2.71 -2.93 -2.90
N THR A 74 3.35 -1.91 -3.46
CA THR A 74 2.90 -1.23 -4.69
C THR A 74 2.89 -2.18 -5.91
N LEU A 75 3.93 -3.00 -6.06
CA LEU A 75 3.99 -4.04 -7.10
C LEU A 75 2.92 -5.11 -6.89
N SER A 76 2.66 -5.52 -5.64
CA SER A 76 1.62 -6.49 -5.33
C SER A 76 0.24 -5.96 -5.76
N VAL A 77 -0.05 -4.69 -5.49
CA VAL A 77 -1.27 -3.99 -5.93
C VAL A 77 -1.33 -3.95 -7.46
N ALA A 78 -0.21 -3.67 -8.12
CA ALA A 78 -0.12 -3.66 -9.57
C ALA A 78 -0.42 -5.02 -10.20
N LEU A 79 0.09 -6.11 -9.63
CA LEU A 79 -0.20 -7.47 -10.08
C LEU A 79 -1.67 -7.85 -9.91
N ILE A 80 -2.27 -7.58 -8.73
CA ILE A 80 -3.69 -7.91 -8.50
C ILE A 80 -4.65 -7.04 -9.31
N SER A 81 -4.21 -5.86 -9.77
CA SER A 81 -5.01 -5.00 -10.66
C SER A 81 -5.20 -5.61 -12.06
N GLY A 82 -4.36 -6.57 -12.45
CA GLY A 82 -4.37 -7.23 -13.75
C GLY A 82 -3.97 -6.32 -14.93
N LYS A 83 -3.45 -5.11 -14.66
CA LYS A 83 -3.07 -4.14 -15.69
C LYS A 83 -1.64 -4.32 -16.22
N PHE A 84 -0.76 -4.93 -15.42
CA PHE A 84 0.65 -5.11 -15.79
C PHE A 84 0.95 -6.50 -16.35
N VAL A 85 0.33 -7.53 -15.78
CA VAL A 85 0.57 -8.91 -16.17
C VAL A 85 -0.77 -9.55 -16.51
N GLN A 86 -1.01 -9.80 -17.80
CA GLN A 86 -2.24 -10.43 -18.27
C GLN A 86 -2.27 -11.94 -17.97
N ASN A 87 -1.11 -12.59 -17.95
CA ASN A 87 -1.00 -14.00 -17.59
C ASN A 87 -1.23 -14.18 -16.08
N ARG A 88 -2.41 -14.71 -15.73
CA ARG A 88 -2.83 -14.93 -14.34
C ARG A 88 -1.89 -15.84 -13.55
N ILE A 89 -1.29 -16.84 -14.20
CA ILE A 89 -0.37 -17.78 -13.54
C ILE A 89 0.92 -17.05 -13.20
N LEU A 90 1.47 -16.30 -14.15
CA LEU A 90 2.67 -15.49 -13.93
C LEU A 90 2.43 -14.45 -12.83
N ALA A 91 1.30 -13.76 -12.84
CA ALA A 91 0.95 -12.80 -11.80
C ALA A 91 0.85 -13.45 -10.41
N GLY A 92 0.24 -14.66 -10.32
CA GLY A 92 0.21 -15.43 -9.09
C GLY A 92 1.61 -15.84 -8.59
N ALA A 93 2.46 -16.34 -9.48
CA ALA A 93 3.83 -16.71 -9.16
C ALA A 93 4.67 -15.51 -8.69
N LEU A 94 4.53 -14.35 -9.35
CA LEU A 94 5.20 -13.12 -8.96
C LEU A 94 4.73 -12.62 -7.59
N LEU A 95 3.44 -12.73 -7.27
CA LEU A 95 2.94 -12.40 -5.92
C LEU A 95 3.57 -13.27 -4.84
N VAL A 96 3.72 -14.57 -5.09
CA VAL A 96 4.39 -15.48 -4.15
C VAL A 96 5.86 -15.12 -3.99
N LEU A 97 6.56 -14.83 -5.09
CA LEU A 97 7.95 -14.39 -5.06
C LEU A 97 8.13 -13.08 -4.27
N LEU A 98 7.25 -12.10 -4.48
CA LEU A 98 7.25 -10.86 -3.73
C LEU A 98 7.03 -11.10 -2.23
N GLY A 99 6.10 -11.98 -1.84
CA GLY A 99 5.91 -12.33 -0.44
C GLY A 99 7.08 -13.11 0.17
N PHE A 100 7.75 -13.96 -0.61
CA PHE A 100 9.00 -14.61 -0.18
C PHE A 100 10.10 -13.59 0.11
N ILE A 101 10.35 -12.66 -0.82
CA ILE A 101 11.34 -11.58 -0.64
C ILE A 101 10.97 -10.71 0.57
N GLN A 102 9.70 -10.30 0.65
CA GLN A 102 9.21 -9.50 1.76
C GLN A 102 9.29 -10.25 3.09
N GLY A 103 9.21 -11.59 3.09
CA GLY A 103 9.44 -12.43 4.26
C GLY A 103 10.83 -12.26 4.90
N PHE A 104 11.86 -11.93 4.10
CA PHE A 104 13.21 -11.62 4.62
C PHE A 104 13.34 -10.18 5.13
N ILE A 105 12.49 -9.28 4.65
CA ILE A 105 12.54 -7.85 4.96
C ILE A 105 11.63 -7.57 6.16
N ARG A 106 10.33 -7.77 5.97
CA ARG A 106 9.25 -7.53 6.92
C ARG A 106 8.08 -8.48 6.65
N ALA A 107 8.14 -9.67 7.23
CA ALA A 107 7.15 -10.72 7.02
C ALA A 107 5.74 -10.32 7.48
N ASP A 108 5.62 -9.50 8.53
CA ASP A 108 4.36 -8.95 9.03
C ASP A 108 3.60 -8.19 7.93
N VAL A 109 4.30 -7.38 7.12
CA VAL A 109 3.70 -6.63 6.00
C VAL A 109 3.15 -7.59 4.96
N ALA A 110 3.91 -8.61 4.54
CA ALA A 110 3.46 -9.59 3.56
C ALA A 110 2.27 -10.42 4.05
N VAL A 111 2.36 -10.95 5.28
CA VAL A 111 1.31 -11.77 5.88
C VAL A 111 0.01 -10.97 5.96
N ILE A 112 0.05 -9.74 6.48
CA ILE A 112 -1.14 -8.92 6.65
C ILE A 112 -1.66 -8.39 5.32
N LEU A 113 -0.79 -8.03 4.37
CA LEU A 113 -1.19 -7.63 3.02
C LEU A 113 -2.04 -8.73 2.36
N HIS A 114 -1.53 -9.96 2.39
CA HIS A 114 -2.21 -11.08 1.75
C HIS A 114 -3.40 -11.59 2.57
N ALA A 115 -3.39 -11.49 3.89
CA ALA A 115 -4.59 -11.70 4.71
C ALA A 115 -5.69 -10.70 4.34
N GLY A 116 -5.36 -9.41 4.18
CA GLY A 116 -6.32 -8.40 3.73
C GLY A 116 -6.85 -8.67 2.32
N PHE A 117 -6.00 -9.10 1.39
CA PHE A 117 -6.42 -9.52 0.05
C PHE A 117 -7.37 -10.72 0.10
N PHE A 118 -7.06 -11.71 0.93
CA PHE A 118 -7.90 -12.89 1.14
C PHE A 118 -9.28 -12.50 1.69
N LEU A 119 -9.32 -11.71 2.77
CA LEU A 119 -10.56 -11.27 3.42
C LEU A 119 -11.41 -10.40 2.49
N ALA A 120 -10.79 -9.47 1.75
CA ALA A 120 -11.49 -8.63 0.80
C ALA A 120 -12.21 -9.45 -0.29
N VAL A 121 -11.57 -10.52 -0.76
CA VAL A 121 -12.15 -11.43 -1.76
C VAL A 121 -13.25 -12.31 -1.15
N LEU A 122 -13.05 -12.79 0.08
CA LEU A 122 -14.03 -13.61 0.81
C LEU A 122 -15.32 -12.84 1.06
N PHE A 123 -15.23 -11.58 1.50
CA PHE A 123 -16.38 -10.74 1.83
C PHE A 123 -16.93 -9.92 0.66
N SER A 124 -16.34 -10.01 -0.53
CA SER A 124 -16.84 -9.31 -1.74
C SER A 124 -17.28 -10.29 -2.84
N PRO A 125 -18.38 -11.06 -2.64
CA PRO A 125 -18.79 -12.14 -3.54
C PRO A 125 -19.21 -11.66 -4.95
N LYS A 126 -19.46 -10.37 -5.14
CA LYS A 126 -19.84 -9.79 -6.44
C LYS A 126 -18.71 -8.96 -7.09
N ALA A 127 -17.56 -8.79 -6.43
CA ALA A 127 -16.48 -7.97 -6.98
C ALA A 127 -15.74 -8.70 -8.12
N PRO A 128 -15.47 -8.01 -9.24
CA PRO A 128 -14.63 -8.56 -10.30
C PRO A 128 -13.18 -8.66 -9.81
N ILE A 129 -12.63 -9.87 -9.75
CA ILE A 129 -11.24 -10.16 -9.35
C ILE A 129 -10.43 -10.55 -10.59
N PRO A 130 -9.39 -9.79 -11.00
CA PRO A 130 -8.64 -10.05 -12.23
C PRO A 130 -7.98 -11.44 -12.30
N LEU A 131 -7.46 -11.93 -11.16
CA LEU A 131 -6.84 -13.26 -11.05
C LEU A 131 -7.86 -14.42 -11.00
N GLY A 132 -9.14 -14.10 -10.83
CA GLY A 132 -10.18 -15.07 -10.47
C GLY A 132 -10.22 -15.33 -8.96
N ARG A 133 -11.42 -15.50 -8.40
CA ARG A 133 -11.64 -15.58 -6.95
C ARG A 133 -10.85 -16.69 -6.26
N ILE A 134 -11.02 -17.93 -6.71
CA ILE A 134 -10.38 -19.10 -6.10
C ILE A 134 -8.85 -18.96 -6.16
N ARG A 135 -8.32 -18.54 -7.30
CA ARG A 135 -6.89 -18.32 -7.48
C ARG A 135 -6.36 -17.20 -6.59
N GLN A 136 -7.07 -16.09 -6.47
CA GLN A 136 -6.66 -15.00 -5.58
C GLN A 136 -6.65 -15.46 -4.12
N LEU A 137 -7.66 -16.21 -3.68
CA LEU A 137 -7.70 -16.77 -2.32
C LEU A 137 -6.52 -17.72 -2.09
N ALA A 138 -6.31 -18.67 -3.00
CA ALA A 138 -5.21 -19.64 -2.91
C ALA A 138 -3.85 -18.97 -2.93
N VAL A 139 -3.60 -18.05 -3.87
CA VAL A 139 -2.35 -17.29 -3.97
C VAL A 139 -2.15 -16.44 -2.72
N SER A 140 -3.18 -15.75 -2.22
CA SER A 140 -3.02 -14.91 -1.02
C SER A 140 -2.70 -15.75 0.21
N LEU A 141 -3.40 -16.87 0.41
CA LEU A 141 -3.10 -17.80 1.49
C LEU A 141 -1.67 -18.35 1.37
N PHE A 142 -1.29 -18.83 0.19
CA PHE A 142 0.02 -19.41 -0.05
C PHE A 142 1.14 -18.38 0.12
N THR A 143 0.98 -17.15 -0.38
CA THR A 143 1.97 -16.09 -0.18
C THR A 143 2.12 -15.71 1.30
N ALA A 144 1.03 -15.61 2.04
CA ALA A 144 1.09 -15.35 3.49
C ALA A 144 1.83 -16.48 4.24
N LEU A 145 1.55 -17.73 3.90
CA LEU A 145 2.26 -18.89 4.46
C LEU A 145 3.74 -18.86 4.12
N VAL A 146 4.12 -18.58 2.87
CA VAL A 146 5.53 -18.50 2.46
C VAL A 146 6.27 -17.43 3.25
N ALA A 147 5.70 -16.21 3.36
CA ALA A 147 6.31 -15.14 4.14
C ALA A 147 6.45 -15.51 5.64
N GLY A 148 5.41 -16.11 6.22
CA GLY A 148 5.44 -16.60 7.60
C GLY A 148 6.46 -17.71 7.82
N CYS A 149 6.59 -18.65 6.89
CA CYS A 149 7.59 -19.72 6.94
C CYS A 149 9.02 -19.18 6.83
N VAL A 150 9.28 -18.17 5.99
CA VAL A 150 10.57 -17.49 5.94
C VAL A 150 10.90 -16.89 7.31
N GLN A 151 9.96 -16.18 7.93
CA GLN A 151 10.16 -15.60 9.26
C GLN A 151 10.43 -16.67 10.32
N LEU A 152 9.64 -17.75 10.32
CA LEU A 152 9.84 -18.87 11.26
C LEU A 152 11.21 -19.53 11.06
N TYR A 153 11.63 -19.72 9.81
CA TYR A 153 12.96 -20.23 9.48
C TYR A 153 14.07 -19.32 10.03
N LEU A 154 13.94 -18.00 9.82
CA LEU A 154 14.90 -17.03 10.34
C LEU A 154 14.95 -17.06 11.87
N MET A 155 13.80 -17.07 12.54
CA MET A 155 13.70 -17.05 14.00
C MET A 155 14.13 -18.35 14.67
N ARG A 156 13.93 -19.51 14.04
CA ARG A 156 14.17 -20.83 14.67
C ARG A 156 15.47 -21.48 14.26
N ILE A 157 15.93 -21.24 13.04
CA ILE A 157 17.07 -21.97 12.45
C ILE A 157 18.24 -21.04 12.22
N ARG A 158 18.04 -19.92 11.49
CA ARG A 158 19.17 -19.06 11.10
C ARG A 158 19.66 -18.15 12.22
N PHE A 159 18.75 -17.58 12.99
CA PHE A 159 19.02 -16.60 14.05
C PHE A 159 18.25 -16.92 15.35
N PRO A 160 18.43 -18.12 15.94
CA PRO A 160 17.67 -18.56 17.12
C PRO A 160 17.89 -17.71 18.37
N ASN A 161 19.03 -17.02 18.44
CA ASN A 161 19.40 -16.19 19.58
C ASN A 161 19.11 -14.70 19.36
N ALA A 162 18.55 -14.31 18.21
CA ALA A 162 18.09 -12.95 17.98
C ALA A 162 16.85 -12.70 18.85
N LYS A 163 17.05 -12.05 19.99
CA LYS A 163 15.97 -11.60 20.86
C LYS A 163 15.54 -10.21 20.40
N TYR A 164 14.23 -9.97 20.45
CA TYR A 164 13.73 -8.59 20.47
C TYR A 164 14.33 -7.88 21.68
N GLY A 165 14.45 -6.54 21.61
CA GLY A 165 14.96 -5.73 22.71
C GLY A 165 14.17 -5.94 24.01
N PRO A 166 14.55 -5.25 25.10
CA PRO A 166 13.88 -5.37 26.39
C PRO A 166 12.40 -4.92 26.37
N GLU A 167 11.96 -4.28 25.29
CA GLU A 167 10.58 -3.84 25.10
C GLU A 167 9.64 -5.02 24.84
N GLY A 168 8.48 -5.00 25.50
CA GLY A 168 7.46 -6.02 25.30
C GLY A 168 6.90 -6.02 23.88
N VAL A 169 6.50 -7.20 23.39
CA VAL A 169 5.90 -7.38 22.05
C VAL A 169 4.56 -6.64 21.91
N VAL A 170 3.85 -6.41 23.03
CA VAL A 170 2.60 -5.65 23.05
C VAL A 170 2.89 -4.25 23.58
N GLN A 171 2.75 -3.26 22.70
CA GLN A 171 3.09 -1.85 22.97
C GLN A 171 1.85 -0.98 23.23
N PHE A 172 0.65 -1.60 23.33
CA PHE A 172 -0.61 -0.88 23.48
C PHE A 172 -0.64 0.14 24.64
N ALA A 173 -0.09 -0.21 25.80
CA ALA A 173 -0.06 0.70 26.94
C ALA A 173 0.81 1.93 26.68
N VAL A 174 1.94 1.76 26.00
CA VAL A 174 2.84 2.85 25.59
C VAL A 174 2.13 3.74 24.57
N ASN A 175 1.36 3.14 23.66
CA ASN A 175 0.58 3.87 22.66
C ASN A 175 -0.54 4.75 23.24
N LEU A 176 -0.85 4.70 24.53
CA LEU A 176 -1.84 5.61 25.14
C LEU A 176 -1.34 7.05 25.28
N HIS A 177 -0.04 7.31 25.06
CA HIS A 177 0.51 8.66 25.13
C HIS A 177 -0.04 9.57 24.01
N PRO A 178 -0.62 10.75 24.34
CA PRO A 178 -1.24 11.63 23.34
C PRO A 178 -0.30 12.08 22.21
N GLY A 179 0.99 12.25 22.50
CA GLY A 179 1.99 12.63 21.50
C GLY A 179 2.12 11.62 20.36
N MET A 180 2.00 10.32 20.67
CA MET A 180 2.09 9.27 19.66
C MET A 180 0.88 9.29 18.72
N TRP A 181 -0.32 9.51 19.26
CA TRP A 181 -1.53 9.69 18.47
C TRP A 181 -1.45 10.90 17.56
N LEU A 182 -0.94 12.04 18.07
CA LEU A 182 -0.77 13.24 17.26
C LEU A 182 0.16 12.97 16.07
N THR A 183 1.31 12.34 16.30
CA THR A 183 2.26 11.96 15.23
C THR A 183 1.60 11.04 14.21
N MET A 184 0.92 9.98 14.65
CA MET A 184 0.20 9.06 13.76
C MET A 184 -0.89 9.77 12.94
N LEU A 185 -1.71 10.60 13.59
CA LEU A 185 -2.82 11.31 12.94
C LEU A 185 -2.31 12.30 11.90
N LEU A 186 -1.25 13.04 12.21
CA LEU A 186 -0.60 13.93 11.27
C LEU A 186 -0.04 13.14 10.10
N ALA A 187 0.84 12.18 10.35
CA ALA A 187 1.51 11.39 9.32
C ALA A 187 0.56 10.64 8.39
N LEU A 188 -0.59 10.19 8.90
CA LEU A 188 -1.61 9.50 8.12
C LEU A 188 -2.74 10.42 7.65
N SER A 189 -2.60 11.75 7.72
CA SER A 189 -3.64 12.69 7.28
C SER A 189 -4.19 12.43 5.87
N PRO A 190 -3.40 12.07 4.82
CA PRO A 190 -3.98 11.77 3.52
C PRO A 190 -4.73 10.44 3.50
N TYR A 191 -4.31 9.47 4.32
CA TYR A 191 -5.02 8.21 4.51
C TYR A 191 -6.37 8.42 5.20
N TRP A 192 -6.42 9.20 6.28
CA TRP A 192 -7.67 9.54 6.97
C TRP A 192 -8.64 10.27 6.06
N LEU A 193 -8.12 11.17 5.22
CA LEU A 193 -8.93 11.83 4.20
C LEU A 193 -9.55 10.82 3.24
N LEU A 194 -8.77 9.88 2.69
CA LEU A 194 -9.30 8.83 1.81
C LEU A 194 -10.41 8.01 2.51
N ILE A 195 -10.18 7.58 3.75
CA ILE A 195 -11.19 6.84 4.53
C ILE A 195 -12.47 7.67 4.72
N SER A 196 -12.33 8.95 5.06
CA SER A 196 -13.47 9.87 5.19
C SER A 196 -14.25 10.05 3.88
N LEU A 197 -13.55 10.16 2.75
CA LEU A 197 -14.17 10.24 1.41
C LEU A 197 -14.96 8.97 1.05
N ILE A 198 -14.48 7.80 1.47
CA ILE A 198 -15.18 6.53 1.28
C ILE A 198 -16.39 6.44 2.21
N ALA A 199 -16.21 6.74 3.50
CA ALA A 199 -17.28 6.69 4.50
C ALA A 199 -18.44 7.64 4.16
N THR A 200 -18.12 8.83 3.63
CA THR A 200 -19.09 9.82 3.15
C THR A 200 -19.66 9.49 1.77
N ARG A 201 -19.34 8.31 1.21
CA ARG A 201 -19.77 7.82 -0.11
C ARG A 201 -19.38 8.72 -1.29
N ARG A 202 -18.41 9.61 -1.10
CA ARG A 202 -17.90 10.53 -2.13
C ARG A 202 -16.84 9.91 -3.03
N TYR A 203 -16.34 8.73 -2.67
CA TYR A 203 -15.44 7.94 -3.49
C TYR A 203 -15.80 6.45 -3.40
N GLN A 204 -15.87 5.78 -4.56
CA GLN A 204 -16.10 4.34 -4.62
C GLN A 204 -14.81 3.64 -5.08
N PRO A 205 -14.10 2.94 -4.17
CA PRO A 205 -12.85 2.29 -4.50
C PRO A 205 -13.07 1.11 -5.44
N ASN A 206 -12.16 0.95 -6.40
CA ASN A 206 -12.12 -0.24 -7.25
C ASN A 206 -11.73 -1.50 -6.43
N THR A 207 -11.79 -2.69 -7.04
CA THR A 207 -11.47 -3.95 -6.34
C THR A 207 -10.06 -3.97 -5.74
N SER A 208 -9.03 -3.61 -6.49
CA SER A 208 -7.64 -3.62 -6.00
C SER A 208 -7.43 -2.65 -4.84
N THR A 209 -8.05 -1.47 -4.91
CA THR A 209 -8.02 -0.48 -3.83
C THR A 209 -8.77 -0.99 -2.60
N ARG A 210 -9.91 -1.66 -2.76
CA ARG A 210 -10.61 -2.31 -1.62
C ARG A 210 -9.77 -3.38 -0.95
N MET A 211 -9.08 -4.21 -1.74
CA MET A 211 -8.16 -5.22 -1.21
C MET A 211 -7.03 -4.57 -0.41
N LEU A 212 -6.41 -3.52 -0.94
CA LEU A 212 -5.36 -2.76 -0.24
C LEU A 212 -5.88 -2.04 1.01
N LEU A 213 -7.07 -1.44 0.96
CA LEU A 213 -7.71 -0.80 2.11
C LEU A 213 -8.05 -1.81 3.23
N THR A 214 -8.51 -3.01 2.85
CA THR A 214 -8.79 -4.08 3.82
C THR A 214 -7.50 -4.49 4.52
N ALA A 215 -6.41 -4.65 3.75
CA ALA A 215 -5.09 -4.93 4.30
C ALA A 215 -4.57 -3.78 5.18
N SER A 216 -4.73 -2.53 4.76
CA SER A 216 -4.26 -1.37 5.52
C SER A 216 -5.02 -1.20 6.84
N VAL A 217 -6.34 -1.41 6.85
CA VAL A 217 -7.14 -1.37 8.09
C VAL A 217 -6.73 -2.49 9.05
N LEU A 218 -6.53 -3.70 8.52
CA LEU A 218 -6.04 -4.83 9.31
C LEU A 218 -4.64 -4.54 9.88
N TYR A 219 -3.76 -3.98 9.07
CA TYR A 219 -2.39 -3.63 9.48
C TYR A 219 -2.38 -2.51 10.52
N LEU A 220 -3.25 -1.51 10.38
CA LEU A 220 -3.40 -0.43 11.36
C LEU A 220 -3.80 -0.98 12.73
N ALA A 221 -4.75 -1.92 12.77
CA ALA A 221 -5.17 -2.56 14.02
C ALA A 221 -4.01 -3.32 14.67
N VAL A 222 -3.26 -4.12 13.91
CA VAL A 222 -2.08 -4.83 14.42
C VAL A 222 -1.01 -3.84 14.91
N TRP A 223 -0.73 -2.80 14.13
CA TRP A 223 0.25 -1.78 14.48
C TRP A 223 -0.10 -1.05 15.78
N THR A 224 -1.36 -0.68 16.00
CA THR A 224 -1.80 -0.02 17.25
C THR A 224 -1.60 -0.88 18.50
N VAL A 225 -1.52 -2.20 18.35
CA VAL A 225 -1.36 -3.15 19.47
C VAL A 225 0.10 -3.57 19.66
N VAL A 226 0.82 -3.84 18.57
CA VAL A 226 2.12 -4.52 18.56
C VAL A 226 3.28 -3.58 18.26
N GLY A 227 3.05 -2.47 17.54
CA GLY A 227 4.10 -1.51 17.22
C GLY A 227 3.90 -0.18 17.92
N LEU A 228 4.90 0.68 17.78
CA LEU A 228 4.89 2.04 18.31
C LEU A 228 4.16 3.00 17.38
N LEU A 229 3.17 3.73 17.88
CA LEU A 229 2.37 4.65 17.07
C LEU A 229 3.15 5.85 16.54
N ASP A 230 4.21 6.26 17.23
CA ASP A 230 5.10 7.30 16.72
C ASP A 230 5.99 6.75 15.59
N GLU A 231 6.24 5.45 15.46
CA GLU A 231 6.98 4.85 14.35
C GLU A 231 6.14 4.72 13.07
N VAL A 232 5.67 5.85 12.55
CA VAL A 232 4.74 5.94 11.41
C VAL A 232 5.26 5.26 10.14
N ARG A 233 6.59 5.10 10.03
CA ARG A 233 7.27 4.33 8.96
C ARG A 233 6.74 2.90 8.82
N ILE A 234 6.26 2.30 9.91
CA ILE A 234 5.73 0.93 9.94
C ILE A 234 4.54 0.80 8.99
N PHE A 235 3.69 1.83 8.89
CA PHE A 235 2.49 1.86 8.07
C PHE A 235 2.69 2.40 6.64
N LEU A 236 3.80 3.11 6.39
CA LEU A 236 4.05 3.77 5.10
C LEU A 236 3.91 2.88 3.87
N PRO A 237 4.31 1.58 3.85
CA PRO A 237 4.08 0.71 2.70
C PRO A 237 2.63 0.69 2.20
N PHE A 238 1.66 0.72 3.11
CA PHE A 238 0.24 0.74 2.77
C PHE A 238 -0.25 2.13 2.37
N ALA A 239 0.15 3.16 3.13
CA ALA A 239 -0.26 4.55 2.86
C ALA A 239 0.27 5.04 1.50
N PHE A 240 1.51 4.68 1.16
CA PHE A 240 2.14 5.06 -0.10
C PHE A 240 1.47 4.35 -1.29
N ALA A 241 1.19 3.05 -1.18
CA ALA A 241 0.49 2.31 -2.22
C ALA A 241 -0.96 2.80 -2.45
N LEU A 242 -1.55 3.50 -1.47
CA LEU A 242 -2.87 4.14 -1.58
C LEU A 242 -2.85 5.53 -2.22
N ILE A 243 -1.69 6.14 -2.49
CA ILE A 243 -1.56 7.46 -3.12
C ILE A 243 -2.45 7.62 -4.37
N PRO A 244 -2.48 6.68 -5.34
CA PRO A 244 -3.34 6.81 -6.51
C PRO A 244 -4.81 6.92 -6.14
N ALA A 245 -5.27 6.15 -5.15
CA ALA A 245 -6.65 6.19 -4.70
C ALA A 245 -6.98 7.53 -4.02
N THR A 246 -6.09 8.04 -3.17
CA THR A 246 -6.25 9.34 -2.50
C THR A 246 -6.36 10.48 -3.51
N VAL A 247 -5.47 10.52 -4.50
CA VAL A 247 -5.49 11.52 -5.58
C VAL A 247 -6.79 11.45 -6.38
N MET A 248 -7.22 10.25 -6.78
CA MET A 248 -8.46 10.06 -7.53
C MET A 248 -9.70 10.47 -6.72
N ALA A 249 -9.71 10.20 -5.42
CA ALA A 249 -10.79 10.57 -4.52
C ALA A 249 -10.89 12.09 -4.32
N LEU A 250 -9.75 12.79 -4.28
CA LEU A 250 -9.70 14.25 -4.22
C LEU A 250 -10.21 14.90 -5.50
N ILE A 251 -9.83 14.34 -6.64
CA ILE A 251 -10.10 14.92 -7.96
C ILE A 251 -11.51 14.63 -8.45
N GLY A 252 -12.11 13.50 -8.07
CA GLY A 252 -13.52 13.21 -8.33
C GLY A 252 -14.51 14.22 -7.74
N ARG A 253 -14.02 15.21 -6.97
CA ARG A 253 -14.79 16.35 -6.47
C ARG A 253 -14.75 17.60 -7.36
N ILE A 254 -13.89 17.66 -8.37
CA ILE A 254 -13.89 18.77 -9.32
C ILE A 254 -15.16 18.59 -10.16
N PRO A 255 -16.14 19.52 -10.07
CA PRO A 255 -17.30 19.46 -10.96
C PRO A 255 -16.75 19.45 -12.38
N GLU A 256 -17.17 18.48 -13.20
CA GLU A 256 -17.07 18.67 -14.65
C GLU A 256 -17.77 19.99 -14.92
N SER A 257 -17.02 21.04 -15.25
CA SER A 257 -17.58 22.30 -15.69
C SER A 257 -18.48 21.95 -16.87
N ASN A 258 -19.79 22.06 -16.63
CA ASN A 258 -20.85 21.71 -17.54
C ASN A 258 -20.50 22.02 -18.99
N ARG A 259 -20.53 20.99 -19.84
CA ARG A 259 -21.36 20.92 -21.04
C ARG A 259 -21.61 22.27 -21.76
N SER A 260 -20.57 22.93 -22.26
CA SER A 260 -20.74 24.00 -23.27
C SER A 260 -20.84 23.46 -24.71
N TYR A 261 -21.03 22.15 -24.89
CA TYR A 261 -21.20 21.50 -26.22
C TYR A 261 -22.54 20.78 -26.37
N ARG A 262 -23.57 21.22 -25.64
CA ARG A 262 -24.96 20.72 -25.77
C ARG A 262 -25.98 21.83 -26.07
N SER A 263 -25.57 22.89 -26.78
CA SER A 263 -26.49 23.90 -27.35
C SER A 263 -26.46 23.96 -28.88
N ARG A 264 -26.00 22.90 -29.57
CA ARG A 264 -26.24 22.70 -31.00
C ARG A 264 -26.83 21.31 -31.23
N ALA A 265 -28.10 21.18 -30.87
CA ALA A 265 -29.06 20.16 -31.29
C ALA A 265 -30.13 20.08 -30.20
N VAL A 266 -31.13 20.96 -30.22
CA VAL A 266 -32.47 20.74 -30.80
C VAL A 266 -33.03 22.13 -31.12
#